data_AF-A0A8X6KT41-F1
#
_entry.id   AF-A0A8X6KT41-F1
#
_cell.length_a   1.000
_cell.length_b   1.000
_cell.length_c   1.000
_cell.angle_alpha   90.00
_cell.angle_beta   90.00
_cell.angle_gamma   90.00
#
_symmetry.space_group_name_H-M   'P 1'
#
loop_
_entity.id
_entity.type
_entity.pdbx_description
1 polymer ?
#
loop_
_entity_poly.entity_id
_entity_poly.type
_entity_poly.pdbx_seq_one_letter_code
_entity_poly.pdbx_strand_id
1 'polypeptide(L)'
;MVKMERELMIWLEDCIVKKIHISRNLIKQKALKIYEHLRNIGHSYAGLENISFVASKGWFEKKKKWYTLHNMKFQGKQASEDTEAAENYKLELARIINEGGYSPDQIFNADEMALYWKKLPSMTFISKNQRLAQGFKPSKERIPFMCAAIYQGA
;
A
#
# COMPACT_ATOMS: atom_id res chain seq x y z
N MET A 1 18.85 -17.75 -5.02
CA MET A 1 17.67 -16.97 -5.45
C MET A 1 16.96 -16.27 -4.29
N VAL A 2 16.57 -16.99 -3.22
CA VAL A 2 15.83 -16.42 -2.06
C VAL A 2 16.50 -15.22 -1.40
N LYS A 3 17.84 -15.23 -1.24
CA LYS A 3 18.60 -14.09 -0.68
C LYS A 3 18.48 -12.82 -1.54
N MET A 4 18.58 -12.94 -2.86
CA MET A 4 18.41 -11.81 -3.79
C MET A 4 17.02 -11.18 -3.67
N GLU A 5 16.00 -12.03 -3.56
CA GLU A 5 14.61 -11.57 -3.49
C GLU A 5 14.33 -10.81 -2.18
N ARG A 6 14.95 -11.23 -1.06
CA ARG A 6 14.87 -10.50 0.22
C ARG A 6 15.51 -9.11 0.14
N GLU A 7 16.72 -9.02 -0.39
CA GLU A 7 17.42 -7.74 -0.57
C GLU A 7 16.66 -6.78 -1.50
N LEU A 8 16.05 -7.33 -2.56
CA LEU A 8 15.21 -6.56 -3.47
C LEU A 8 13.97 -5.98 -2.77
N MET A 9 13.36 -6.73 -1.85
CA MET A 9 12.20 -6.27 -1.08
C MET A 9 12.55 -5.10 -0.16
N ILE A 10 13.64 -5.22 0.61
CA ILE A 10 14.12 -4.15 1.50
C ILE A 10 14.38 -2.87 0.70
N TRP A 11 15.02 -3.00 -0.47
CA TRP A 11 15.26 -1.87 -1.35
C TRP A 11 13.97 -1.25 -1.90
N LEU A 12 12.95 -2.05 -2.22
CA LEU A 12 11.65 -1.54 -2.67
C LEU A 12 10.93 -0.77 -1.55
N GLU A 13 10.99 -1.24 -0.31
CA GLU A 13 10.44 -0.55 0.86
C GLU A 13 11.11 0.82 1.09
N ASP A 14 12.44 0.86 1.04
CA ASP A 14 13.21 2.12 1.13
C ASP A 14 12.83 3.11 0.03
N CYS A 15 12.61 2.63 -1.20
CA CYS A 15 12.17 3.48 -2.30
C CYS A 15 10.76 4.04 -2.10
N ILE A 16 9.84 3.29 -1.46
CA ILE A 16 8.51 3.81 -1.10
C ILE A 16 8.63 4.93 -0.07
N VAL A 17 9.40 4.71 1.00
CA VAL A 17 9.61 5.71 2.07
C VAL A 17 10.21 6.99 1.49
N LYS A 18 11.21 6.86 0.60
CA LYS A 18 11.88 7.98 -0.07
C LYS A 18 11.10 8.57 -1.24
N LYS A 19 9.89 8.08 -1.53
CA LYS A 19 9.02 8.52 -2.64
C LYS A 19 9.74 8.50 -4.01
N ILE A 20 10.64 7.55 -4.20
CA ILE A 20 11.41 7.39 -5.45
C ILE A 20 10.51 6.69 -6.48
N HIS A 21 10.50 7.20 -7.71
CA HIS A 21 9.73 6.58 -8.78
C HIS A 21 10.40 5.26 -9.24
N ILE A 22 9.70 4.14 -9.04
CA ILE A 22 10.20 2.81 -9.38
C ILE A 22 9.56 2.32 -10.69
N SER A 23 10.37 2.12 -11.74
CA SER A 23 9.91 1.53 -13.00
C SER A 23 10.17 0.02 -13.05
N ARG A 24 9.40 -0.71 -13.88
CA ARG A 24 9.64 -2.16 -14.13
C ARG A 24 11.09 -2.43 -14.53
N ASN A 25 11.67 -1.59 -15.37
CA ASN A 25 13.05 -1.76 -15.84
C ASN A 25 14.05 -1.55 -14.70
N LEU A 26 13.80 -0.58 -13.82
CA LEU A 26 14.65 -0.32 -12.66
C LEU A 26 14.67 -1.52 -11.70
N ILE A 27 13.51 -2.14 -11.46
CA ILE A 27 13.39 -3.35 -10.61
C ILE A 27 14.19 -4.50 -11.22
N LYS A 28 14.05 -4.74 -12.53
CA LYS A 28 14.80 -5.78 -13.23
C LYS A 28 16.30 -5.55 -13.14
N GLN A 29 16.76 -4.33 -13.41
CA GLN A 29 18.17 -3.95 -13.32
C GLN A 29 18.71 -4.11 -11.90
N LYS A 30 17.96 -3.69 -10.89
CA LYS A 30 18.38 -3.82 -9.49
C LYS A 30 18.45 -5.30 -9.07
N ALA A 31 17.49 -6.12 -9.46
CA ALA A 31 17.48 -7.56 -9.19
C ALA A 31 18.70 -8.26 -9.80
N LEU A 32 19.06 -7.90 -11.04
CA LEU A 32 20.26 -8.40 -11.70
C LEU A 32 21.53 -7.98 -10.97
N LYS A 33 21.67 -6.70 -10.60
CA LYS A 33 22.83 -6.21 -9.84
C LYS A 33 22.97 -6.90 -8.48
N ILE A 34 21.88 -7.07 -7.74
CA ILE A 34 21.88 -7.82 -6.46
C ILE A 34 22.29 -9.26 -6.71
N TYR A 35 21.77 -9.89 -7.76
CA TYR A 35 22.12 -11.26 -8.12
C TYR A 35 23.60 -11.44 -8.42
N GLU A 36 24.17 -10.57 -9.27
CA GLU A 36 25.59 -10.58 -9.62
C GLU A 36 26.48 -10.31 -8.41
N HIS A 37 26.10 -9.36 -7.56
CA HIS A 37 26.81 -9.06 -6.32
C HIS A 37 26.82 -10.26 -5.37
N LEU A 38 25.66 -10.89 -5.16
CA LEU A 38 25.54 -12.10 -4.34
C LEU A 38 26.29 -13.29 -4.95
N ARG A 39 26.35 -13.40 -6.27
CA ARG A 39 27.15 -14.40 -6.97
C ARG A 39 28.64 -14.16 -6.71
N ASN A 40 29.12 -12.92 -6.86
CA ASN A 40 30.53 -12.57 -6.64
C ASN A 40 30.97 -12.79 -5.18
N ILE A 41 30.09 -12.52 -4.22
CA ILE A 41 30.31 -12.86 -2.80
C ILE A 41 30.25 -14.39 -2.60
N GLY A 42 29.29 -15.06 -3.25
CA GLY A 42 29.05 -16.50 -3.18
C GLY A 42 30.12 -17.36 -3.85
N HIS A 43 30.94 -16.85 -4.75
CA HIS A 43 32.11 -17.57 -5.28
C HIS A 43 33.19 -17.86 -4.22
N SER A 44 33.07 -17.28 -3.02
CA SER A 44 33.88 -17.65 -1.85
C SER A 44 33.32 -18.86 -1.06
N TYR A 45 32.10 -19.33 -1.33
CA TYR A 45 31.48 -20.48 -0.66
C TYR A 45 30.69 -21.33 -1.67
N ALA A 46 31.25 -22.51 -1.98
CA ALA A 46 30.77 -23.48 -2.96
C ALA A 46 29.24 -23.72 -2.96
N GLY A 47 28.65 -23.79 -4.16
CA GLY A 47 27.29 -24.33 -4.35
C GLY A 47 26.34 -23.60 -5.32
N LEU A 48 26.79 -22.59 -6.08
CA LEU A 48 25.95 -21.84 -7.04
C LEU A 48 26.41 -21.97 -8.51
N GLU A 49 27.17 -23.01 -8.84
CA GLU A 49 27.64 -23.28 -10.20
C GLU A 49 26.54 -23.94 -11.04
N ASN A 50 25.51 -23.18 -11.44
CA ASN A 50 24.86 -23.31 -12.77
C ASN A 50 23.57 -22.51 -12.96
N ILE A 51 23.01 -21.89 -11.91
CA ILE A 51 21.71 -21.25 -12.07
C ILE A 51 21.93 -19.83 -12.60
N SER A 52 21.57 -19.56 -13.85
CA SER A 52 21.50 -18.19 -14.36
C SER A 52 20.16 -17.58 -13.94
N PHE A 53 20.20 -16.41 -13.30
CA PHE A 53 18.99 -15.66 -12.99
C PHE A 53 18.67 -14.72 -14.17
N VAL A 54 17.49 -14.90 -14.74
CA VAL A 54 16.96 -14.01 -15.77
C VAL A 54 15.77 -13.27 -15.18
N ALA A 55 15.81 -11.94 -15.21
CA ALA A 55 14.70 -11.07 -14.81
C ALA A 55 13.58 -11.06 -15.88
N SER A 56 13.06 -12.26 -16.16
CA SER A 56 12.07 -12.52 -17.20
C SER A 56 10.76 -11.81 -16.89
N LYS A 57 9.90 -11.67 -17.92
CA LYS A 57 8.56 -11.11 -17.75
C LYS A 57 7.74 -11.95 -16.74
N GLY A 58 7.81 -13.27 -16.83
CA GLY A 58 7.09 -14.19 -15.94
C GLY A 58 7.55 -14.10 -14.48
N TRP A 59 8.87 -14.02 -14.24
CA TRP A 59 9.40 -13.81 -12.89
C TRP A 59 8.90 -12.48 -12.29
N PHE A 60 8.95 -11.40 -13.07
CA PHE A 60 8.50 -10.09 -12.60
C PHE A 60 7.01 -10.08 -12.24
N GLU A 61 6.13 -10.67 -13.05
CA GLU A 61 4.70 -10.70 -12.73
C GLU A 61 4.40 -11.55 -11.48
N LYS A 62 5.09 -12.69 -11.31
CA LYS A 62 4.99 -13.50 -10.08
C LYS A 62 5.42 -12.70 -8.84
N LYS A 63 6.50 -11.93 -8.95
CA LYS A 63 7.01 -11.09 -7.85
C LYS A 63 6.17 -9.86 -7.59
N LYS A 64 5.63 -9.23 -8.62
CA LYS A 64 4.66 -8.14 -8.48
C LYS A 64 3.44 -8.61 -7.68
N LYS A 65 2.88 -9.77 -8.01
CA LYS A 65 1.74 -10.34 -7.26
C LYS A 65 2.08 -10.55 -5.79
N TRP A 66 3.25 -11.12 -5.49
CA TRP A 66 3.74 -11.28 -4.12
C TRP A 66 3.94 -9.94 -3.38
N TYR A 67 4.57 -8.96 -4.02
CA TYR A 67 4.81 -7.64 -3.47
C TYR A 67 3.51 -6.89 -3.17
N THR A 68 2.54 -6.93 -4.09
CA THR A 68 1.22 -6.33 -3.89
C THR A 68 0.49 -6.94 -2.70
N LEU A 69 0.54 -8.27 -2.54
CA LEU A 69 -0.05 -8.94 -1.38
C LEU A 69 0.63 -8.55 -0.06
N HIS A 70 1.96 -8.40 -0.07
CA HIS A 70 2.73 -7.97 1.11
C HIS A 70 2.45 -6.52 1.47
N ASN A 71 2.43 -5.63 0.48
CA ASN A 71 2.10 -4.21 0.66
C ASN A 71 0.64 -3.98 1.09
N MET A 72 -0.31 -4.82 0.67
CA MET A 72 -1.69 -4.73 1.18
C MET A 72 -1.76 -5.01 2.68
N LYS A 73 -1.00 -5.98 3.19
CA LYS A 73 -0.90 -6.22 4.64
C LYS A 73 -0.24 -5.05 5.38
N PHE A 74 0.66 -4.32 4.73
CA PHE A 74 1.34 -3.15 5.31
C PHE A 74 0.53 -1.85 5.21
N GLN A 75 -0.29 -1.69 4.17
CA GLN A 75 -1.15 -0.51 3.96
C GLN A 75 -2.47 -0.56 4.72
N GLY A 76 -2.86 -1.72 5.23
CA GLY A 76 -3.72 -1.79 6.41
C GLY A 76 -2.90 -1.24 7.57
N LYS A 77 -2.80 0.10 7.67
CA LYS A 77 -2.33 0.75 8.88
C LYS A 77 -3.16 0.15 10.00
N GLN A 78 -2.53 -0.72 10.77
CA GLN A 78 -2.86 -0.93 12.16
C GLN A 78 -2.77 0.47 12.75
N ALA A 79 -3.93 1.15 12.83
CA ALA A 79 -4.04 2.24 13.78
C ALA A 79 -3.56 1.63 15.10
N SER A 80 -2.57 2.25 15.73
CA SER A 80 -2.29 1.97 17.12
C SER A 80 -3.63 1.92 17.82
N GLU A 81 -4.08 0.72 18.21
CA GLU A 81 -5.31 0.56 18.97
C GLU A 81 -5.03 1.24 20.30
N ASP A 82 -5.46 2.49 20.41
CA ASP A 82 -5.54 3.19 21.69
C ASP A 82 -6.71 2.56 22.45
N THR A 83 -6.40 1.44 23.10
CA THR A 83 -7.38 0.65 23.84
C THR A 83 -8.00 1.46 24.96
N GLU A 84 -7.25 2.40 25.55
CA GLU A 84 -7.76 3.32 26.58
C GLU A 84 -8.77 4.30 25.99
N ALA A 85 -8.47 4.94 24.86
CA ALA A 85 -9.43 5.81 24.17
C ALA A 85 -10.70 5.04 23.73
N ALA A 86 -10.54 3.79 23.30
CA ALA A 86 -11.67 2.95 22.91
C ALA A 86 -12.58 2.59 24.10
N GLU A 87 -12.01 2.23 25.26
CA GLU A 87 -12.80 1.95 26.47
C GLU A 87 -13.49 3.21 27.00
N ASN A 88 -12.80 4.36 27.02
CA ASN A 88 -13.39 5.64 27.41
C ASN A 88 -14.55 6.04 26.48
N TYR A 89 -14.41 5.81 25.16
CA TYR A 89 -15.47 6.08 24.19
C TYR A 89 -16.71 5.21 24.40
N LYS A 90 -16.55 3.93 24.77
CA LYS A 90 -17.69 3.05 25.09
C LYS A 90 -18.51 3.56 26.27
N LEU A 91 -17.84 4.01 27.33
CA LEU A 91 -18.50 4.56 28.53
C LEU A 91 -19.27 5.84 28.19
N GLU A 92 -18.66 6.74 27.42
CA GLU A 92 -19.29 7.99 27.01
C GLU A 92 -20.48 7.74 26.06
N LEU A 93 -20.34 6.82 25.12
CA LEU A 93 -21.44 6.43 24.23
C LEU A 93 -22.62 5.86 25.02
N ALA A 94 -22.36 4.98 26.00
CA ALA A 94 -23.41 4.44 26.87
C ALA A 94 -24.11 5.53 27.68
N ARG A 95 -23.36 6.53 28.18
CA ARG A 95 -23.90 7.69 28.88
C ARG A 95 -24.84 8.49 27.99
N ILE A 96 -24.42 8.81 26.76
CA ILE A 96 -25.24 9.56 25.78
C ILE A 96 -26.52 8.79 25.41
N ILE A 97 -26.42 7.47 25.23
CA ILE A 97 -27.58 6.60 24.93
C ILE A 97 -28.60 6.65 26.08
N ASN A 98 -28.14 6.50 27.32
CA ASN A 98 -28.99 6.47 28.50
C ASN A 98 -29.60 7.85 28.81
N GLU A 99 -28.81 8.92 28.77
CA GLU A 99 -29.29 10.30 29.02
C GLU A 99 -30.27 10.76 27.94
N GLY A 100 -30.04 10.38 26.68
CA GLY A 100 -30.90 10.72 25.55
C GLY A 100 -32.11 9.80 25.37
N GLY A 101 -32.19 8.68 26.11
CA GLY A 101 -33.27 7.70 25.99
C GLY A 101 -33.37 7.06 24.60
N TYR A 102 -32.25 6.93 23.88
CA TYR A 102 -32.23 6.42 22.52
C TYR A 102 -32.46 4.90 22.48
N SER A 103 -33.36 4.46 21.60
CA SER A 103 -33.53 3.05 21.28
C SER A 103 -32.45 2.56 20.29
N PRO A 104 -32.13 1.25 20.26
CA PRO A 104 -31.14 0.71 19.32
C PRO A 104 -31.41 1.04 17.85
N ASP A 105 -32.68 1.12 17.44
CA ASP A 105 -33.10 1.47 16.08
C ASP A 105 -32.81 2.93 15.70
N GLN A 106 -32.54 3.79 16.68
CA GLN A 106 -32.18 5.20 16.49
C GLN A 106 -30.67 5.43 16.47
N ILE A 107 -29.87 4.38 16.62
CA ILE A 107 -28.40 4.47 16.63
C ILE A 107 -27.89 4.10 15.24
N PHE A 108 -27.29 5.08 14.57
CA PHE A 108 -26.71 4.92 13.24
C PHE A 108 -25.20 5.13 13.31
N ASN A 109 -24.44 4.26 12.67
CA ASN A 109 -23.04 4.56 12.35
C ASN A 109 -23.02 5.39 11.07
N ALA A 110 -22.44 6.59 11.12
CA ALA A 110 -22.29 7.46 9.96
C ALA A 110 -20.81 7.76 9.69
N ASP A 111 -20.40 7.66 8.44
CA ASP A 111 -19.04 8.01 8.01
C ASP A 111 -19.06 8.85 6.72
N GLU A 112 -18.10 9.77 6.62
CA GLU A 112 -17.93 10.61 5.44
C GLU A 112 -17.04 9.87 4.42
N MET A 113 -17.59 9.61 3.25
CA MET A 113 -16.87 9.03 2.13
C MET A 113 -16.71 10.07 1.01
N ALA A 114 -15.59 10.00 0.29
CA ALA A 114 -15.36 10.87 -0.87
C ALA A 114 -15.32 10.03 -2.15
N LEU A 115 -16.31 10.23 -3.03
CA LEU A 115 -16.30 9.62 -4.36
C LEU A 115 -15.43 10.46 -5.28
N TYR A 116 -14.45 9.83 -5.91
CA TYR A 116 -13.65 10.47 -6.93
C TYR A 116 -14.27 10.21 -8.30
N TRP A 117 -14.87 11.22 -8.91
CA TRP A 117 -15.51 11.06 -10.23
C TRP A 117 -14.62 11.51 -11.40
N LYS A 118 -13.64 12.41 -11.18
CA LYS A 118 -12.64 12.82 -12.20
C LYS A 118 -11.19 12.53 -11.81
N LYS A 119 -10.95 11.44 -11.08
CA LYS A 119 -9.58 11.03 -10.78
C LYS A 119 -9.00 10.38 -12.03
N LEU A 120 -8.06 11.08 -12.68
CA LEU A 120 -7.20 10.45 -13.67
C LEU A 120 -6.62 9.16 -13.06
N PRO A 121 -6.58 8.04 -13.80
CA PRO A 121 -5.78 6.88 -13.40
C PRO A 121 -4.41 7.40 -12.96
N SER A 122 -3.84 6.88 -11.88
CA SER A 122 -2.49 7.28 -11.45
C SER A 122 -1.55 7.13 -12.65
N MET A 123 -1.24 8.26 -13.29
CA MET A 123 -0.84 8.21 -14.69
C MET A 123 0.54 7.58 -14.80
N THR A 124 0.57 6.39 -15.37
CA THR A 124 1.77 5.74 -15.90
C THR A 124 2.14 6.27 -17.30
N PHE A 125 1.42 7.29 -17.80
CA PHE A 125 1.52 7.78 -19.18
C PHE A 125 1.35 9.31 -19.29
N ILE A 126 2.07 10.09 -18.49
CA ILE A 126 2.18 11.54 -18.75
C ILE A 126 3.31 11.75 -19.78
N SER A 127 3.01 12.42 -20.89
CA SER A 127 4.00 12.76 -21.92
C SER A 127 5.06 13.73 -21.35
N LYS A 128 6.30 13.65 -21.86
CA LYS A 128 7.45 14.44 -21.37
C LYS A 128 7.18 15.96 -21.31
N ASN A 129 6.28 16.47 -22.14
CA ASN A 129 5.96 17.89 -22.25
C ASN A 129 5.14 18.42 -21.06
N GLN A 130 4.37 17.56 -20.38
CA GLN A 130 3.51 17.97 -19.27
C GLN A 130 4.24 17.95 -17.91
N ARG A 131 5.42 17.30 -17.82
CA ARG A 131 6.31 17.36 -16.65
C ARG A 131 6.99 18.72 -16.45
N LEU A 132 7.01 19.57 -17.48
CA LEU A 132 7.65 20.89 -17.43
C LEU A 132 6.79 21.94 -16.71
N ALA A 133 5.51 21.66 -16.46
CA ALA A 133 4.67 22.51 -15.62
C ALA A 133 4.94 22.20 -14.14
N GLN A 134 5.97 22.83 -13.58
CA GLN A 134 6.23 22.84 -12.14
C GLN A 134 4.99 23.44 -11.43
N GLY A 135 4.20 22.60 -10.75
CA GLY A 135 2.96 23.01 -10.07
C GLY A 135 1.69 22.28 -10.50
N PHE A 136 1.74 21.33 -11.45
CA PHE A 136 0.55 20.60 -11.87
C PHE A 136 0.06 19.61 -10.79
N LYS A 137 -0.86 20.08 -9.95
CA LYS A 137 -1.65 19.25 -9.02
C LYS A 137 -2.86 18.73 -9.81
N PRO A 138 -2.95 17.43 -10.14
CA PRO A 138 -4.12 16.92 -10.85
C PRO A 138 -5.38 17.23 -10.03
N SER A 139 -6.38 17.83 -10.67
CA SER A 139 -7.64 18.22 -10.03
C SER A 139 -8.29 16.99 -9.41
N LYS A 140 -8.30 16.91 -8.08
CA LYS A 140 -9.04 15.89 -7.34
C LYS A 140 -10.43 16.45 -7.08
N GLU A 141 -11.27 16.43 -8.09
CA GLU A 141 -12.70 16.64 -7.87
C GLU A 141 -13.24 15.43 -7.08
N ARG A 142 -13.81 15.73 -5.91
CA ARG A 142 -14.42 14.78 -5.00
C ARG A 142 -15.85 15.21 -4.78
N ILE A 143 -16.75 14.25 -4.76
CA ILE A 143 -18.10 14.43 -4.24
C ILE A 143 -18.07 13.83 -2.84
N PRO A 144 -18.10 14.64 -1.77
CA PRO A 144 -18.29 14.12 -0.42
C PRO A 144 -19.73 13.62 -0.30
N PHE A 145 -19.90 12.45 0.28
CA PHE A 145 -21.20 11.91 0.62
C PHE A 145 -21.11 11.20 1.98
N MET A 146 -22.18 11.29 2.76
CA MET A 146 -22.27 10.67 4.06
C MET A 146 -23.12 9.41 3.94
N CYS A 147 -22.61 8.29 4.44
CA CYS A 147 -23.37 7.05 4.55
C CYS A 147 -23.72 6.80 6.01
N ALA A 148 -24.97 6.45 6.29
CA ALA A 148 -25.42 6.03 7.61
C ALA A 148 -25.97 4.59 7.51
N ALA A 149 -25.61 3.74 8.48
CA ALA A 149 -26.08 2.36 8.57
C ALA A 149 -26.57 2.03 9.98
N ILE A 150 -27.66 1.28 10.06
CA ILE A 150 -28.13 0.62 11.28
C ILE A 150 -27.61 -0.80 11.33
N TYR A 151 -27.25 -1.26 12.53
CA TYR A 151 -27.00 -2.68 12.75
C TYR A 151 -28.34 -3.37 13.04
N GLN A 152 -28.89 -4.06 12.06
CA GLN A 152 -29.98 -5.02 12.28
C GLN A 152 -29.33 -6.40 12.40
N GLY A 153 -29.36 -6.98 13.60
CA GLY A 153 -28.87 -8.35 13.82
C GLY A 153 -29.62 -9.34 12.93
N ALA A 154 -28.89 -10.32 12.39
CA ALA A 154 -29.46 -11.48 11.71
C ALA A 154 -29.89 -12.54 12.73
#